data_AF-A0A940QIC9-F1
#
_entry.id   AF-A0A940QIC9-F1
#
_cell.length_a   1.000
_cell.length_b   1.000
_cell.length_c   1.000
_cell.angle_alpha   90.00
_cell.angle_beta   90.00
_cell.angle_gamma   90.00
#
_symmetry.space_group_name_H-M   'P 1'
#
loop_
_entity.id
_entity.type
_entity.pdbx_description
1 polymer ?
#
loop_
_entity_poly.entity_id
_entity_poly.type
_entity_poly.pdbx_seq_one_letter_code
_entity_poly.pdbx_strand_id
1 'polypeptide(L)'
;DKEGFAEVGHDVAMQIAAINPAYLCPAEVPAEVIEKEKEILKVQAMNEGKPEAIAEKMVAGRINKYYKENCLLEQAFVKDDKQSVGGYIAAKAKEMGGKMEVVSFVRLEKGEGLEKKEDNFADEVASMMK
;
A
#
# COMPACT_ATOMS: atom_id res chain seq x y z
N ASP A 1 5.62 12.87 -26.57
CA ASP A 1 5.46 11.46 -26.17
C ASP A 1 6.70 10.66 -26.54
N LYS A 2 7.48 10.24 -25.53
CA LYS A 2 8.59 9.30 -25.75
C LYS A 2 8.03 7.88 -25.70
N GLU A 3 8.45 7.04 -26.63
CA GLU A 3 8.09 5.62 -26.66
C GLU A 3 8.38 4.97 -25.30
N GLY A 4 7.44 4.18 -24.77
CA GLY A 4 7.54 3.55 -23.44
C GLY A 4 6.97 4.37 -22.27
N PHE A 5 6.68 5.67 -22.42
CA PHE A 5 6.10 6.46 -21.32
C PHE A 5 4.71 5.95 -20.90
N ALA A 6 3.88 5.61 -21.89
CA ALA A 6 2.54 5.07 -21.64
C ALA A 6 2.58 3.70 -20.94
N GLU A 7 3.60 2.88 -21.23
CA GLU A 7 3.80 1.57 -20.59
C GLU A 7 4.15 1.74 -19.11
N VAL A 8 5.04 2.70 -18.78
CA VAL A 8 5.35 3.01 -17.37
C VAL A 8 4.08 3.45 -16.62
N GLY A 9 3.27 4.33 -17.23
CA GLY A 9 2.01 4.77 -16.62
C GLY A 9 1.02 3.62 -16.41
N HIS A 10 0.87 2.76 -17.41
CA HIS A 10 0.03 1.56 -17.31
C HIS A 10 0.50 0.61 -16.20
N ASP A 11 1.80 0.40 -16.08
CA ASP A 11 2.39 -0.50 -15.09
C ASP A 11 2.22 0.02 -13.66
N VAL A 12 2.41 1.32 -13.46
CA VAL A 12 2.14 1.97 -12.18
C VAL A 12 0.64 1.91 -11.86
N ALA A 13 -0.24 2.10 -12.84
CA ALA A 13 -1.69 1.96 -12.64
C ALA A 13 -2.08 0.51 -12.24
N MET A 14 -1.46 -0.50 -12.87
CA MET A 14 -1.65 -1.90 -12.50
C MET A 14 -1.16 -2.20 -11.07
N GLN A 15 0.00 -1.65 -10.68
CA GLN A 15 0.49 -1.74 -9.31
C GLN A 15 -0.54 -1.17 -8.31
N ILE A 16 -1.05 0.04 -8.58
CA ILE A 16 -2.05 0.70 -7.73
C ILE A 16 -3.30 -0.19 -7.61
N ALA A 17 -3.81 -0.70 -8.73
CA ALA A 17 -4.98 -1.55 -8.74
C ALA A 17 -4.79 -2.82 -7.89
N ALA A 18 -3.60 -3.45 -7.97
CA ALA A 18 -3.27 -4.70 -7.30
C ALA A 18 -3.00 -4.55 -5.80
N ILE A 19 -2.29 -3.51 -5.37
CA ILE A 19 -1.78 -3.38 -3.99
C ILE A 19 -2.60 -2.41 -3.14
N ASN A 20 -3.40 -1.54 -3.74
CA ASN A 20 -4.19 -0.54 -3.02
C ASN A 20 -3.36 0.33 -2.05
N PRO A 21 -2.29 1.02 -2.52
CA PRO A 21 -1.54 1.95 -1.69
C PRO A 21 -2.45 3.06 -1.16
N ALA A 22 -2.27 3.40 0.13
CA ALA A 22 -3.01 4.49 0.76
C ALA A 22 -2.37 5.87 0.50
N TYR A 23 -1.06 5.91 0.27
CA TYR A 23 -0.27 7.15 0.10
C TYR A 23 0.67 7.03 -1.09
N LEU A 24 1.10 8.17 -1.64
CA LEU A 24 2.13 8.16 -2.69
C LEU A 24 3.52 7.86 -2.11
N CYS A 25 3.87 8.56 -1.03
CA CYS A 25 5.21 8.51 -0.43
C CYS A 25 5.16 8.74 1.10
N PRO A 26 6.25 8.44 1.84
CA PRO A 26 6.28 8.60 3.29
C PRO A 26 5.98 10.03 3.78
N ALA A 27 6.28 11.04 2.97
CA ALA A 27 6.01 12.45 3.30
C ALA A 27 4.52 12.81 3.26
N GLU A 28 3.69 12.02 2.58
CA GLU A 28 2.23 12.21 2.54
C GLU A 28 1.50 11.48 3.65
N VAL A 29 2.20 10.64 4.43
CA VAL A 29 1.58 9.95 5.55
C VAL A 29 1.35 10.94 6.70
N PRO A 30 0.11 11.11 7.19
CA PRO A 30 -0.16 12.01 8.31
C PRO A 30 0.63 11.58 9.56
N ALA A 31 1.23 12.54 10.24
CA ALA A 31 2.03 12.28 11.45
C ALA A 31 1.22 11.51 12.50
N GLU A 32 -0.07 11.83 12.66
CA GLU A 32 -0.98 11.15 13.59
C GLU A 32 -1.11 9.65 13.31
N VAL A 33 -1.05 9.22 12.04
CA VAL A 33 -1.14 7.81 11.67
C VAL A 33 0.12 7.08 12.11
N ILE A 34 1.30 7.68 11.87
CA ILE A 34 2.58 7.11 12.26
C ILE A 34 2.75 7.07 13.78
N GLU A 35 2.33 8.11 14.50
CA GLU A 35 2.42 8.12 15.96
C GLU A 35 1.49 7.08 16.59
N LYS A 36 0.25 6.92 16.07
CA LYS A 36 -0.65 5.83 16.50
C LYS A 36 -0.05 4.46 16.23
N GLU A 37 0.52 4.25 15.04
CA GLU A 37 1.17 2.98 14.70
C GLU A 37 2.36 2.70 15.63
N LYS A 38 3.22 3.70 15.89
CA LYS A 38 4.33 3.58 16.84
C LYS A 38 3.86 3.21 18.24
N GLU A 39 2.78 3.83 18.73
CA GLU A 39 2.20 3.55 20.04
C GLU A 39 1.74 2.09 20.13
N ILE A 40 0.97 1.62 19.15
CA ILE A 40 0.49 0.23 19.07
C ILE A 40 1.68 -0.74 19.09
N LEU A 41 2.70 -0.47 18.28
CA LEU A 41 3.88 -1.30 18.16
C LEU A 41 4.73 -1.31 19.43
N LYS A 42 4.82 -0.18 20.13
CA LYS A 42 5.52 -0.06 21.41
C LYS A 42 4.82 -0.88 22.48
N VAL A 43 3.49 -0.78 22.58
CA VAL A 43 2.69 -1.59 23.51
C VAL A 43 2.87 -3.08 23.22
N GLN A 44 2.82 -3.49 21.95
CA GLN A 44 3.07 -4.89 21.56
C GLN A 44 4.47 -5.36 21.99
N ALA A 45 5.51 -4.59 21.72
CA ALA A 45 6.88 -4.97 22.06
C ALA A 45 7.12 -5.07 23.58
N MET A 46 6.48 -4.19 24.37
CA MET A 46 6.55 -4.24 25.83
C MET A 46 5.80 -5.45 26.39
N ASN A 47 4.64 -5.81 25.82
CA ASN A 47 3.89 -7.01 26.19
C ASN A 47 4.64 -8.31 25.83
N GLU A 48 5.47 -8.28 24.78
CA GLU A 48 6.38 -9.38 24.42
C GLU A 48 7.61 -9.47 25.35
N GLY A 49 7.73 -8.61 26.38
CA GLY A 49 8.79 -8.65 27.38
C GLY A 49 10.17 -8.23 26.87
N LYS A 50 10.22 -7.47 25.77
CA LYS A 50 11.48 -7.09 25.14
C LYS A 50 12.12 -5.90 25.84
N PRO A 51 13.47 -5.89 26.01
CA PRO A 51 14.20 -4.72 26.48
C PRO A 51 13.94 -3.48 25.63
N GLU A 52 13.90 -2.31 26.25
CA GLU A 52 13.51 -1.03 25.61
C GLU A 52 14.30 -0.74 24.32
N ALA A 53 15.62 -0.93 24.34
CA ALA A 53 16.47 -0.74 23.16
C ALA A 53 16.15 -1.70 21.98
N ILE A 54 15.63 -2.90 22.28
CA ILE A 54 15.18 -3.86 21.27
C ILE A 54 13.78 -3.47 20.77
N ALA A 55 12.90 -3.05 21.67
CA ALA A 55 11.57 -2.57 21.34
C ALA A 55 11.63 -1.36 20.38
N GLU A 56 12.49 -0.38 20.65
CA GLU A 56 12.66 0.79 19.77
C GLU A 56 13.15 0.43 18.36
N LYS A 57 14.15 -0.45 18.26
CA LYS A 57 14.65 -0.95 16.96
C LYS A 57 13.56 -1.72 16.20
N MET A 58 12.75 -2.50 16.91
CA MET A 58 11.62 -3.21 16.31
C MET A 58 10.54 -2.28 15.78
N VAL A 59 10.18 -1.26 16.57
CA VAL A 59 9.21 -0.24 16.15
C VAL A 59 9.70 0.46 14.89
N ALA A 60 10.96 0.91 14.87
CA ALA A 60 11.55 1.54 13.69
C ALA A 60 11.50 0.64 12.45
N GLY A 61 11.85 -0.64 12.58
CA GLY A 61 11.78 -1.61 11.48
C GLY A 61 10.35 -1.82 10.97
N ARG A 62 9.37 -1.90 11.87
CA ARG A 62 7.95 -2.06 11.52
C ARG A 62 7.34 -0.81 10.90
N ILE A 63 7.72 0.38 11.34
CA ILE A 63 7.34 1.64 10.65
C ILE A 63 7.95 1.69 9.24
N ASN A 64 9.18 1.25 9.08
CA ASN A 64 9.78 1.18 7.75
C ASN A 64 9.04 0.18 6.84
N LYS A 65 8.57 -0.94 7.41
CA LYS A 65 7.69 -1.89 6.72
C LYS A 65 6.33 -1.26 6.38
N TYR A 66 5.74 -0.49 7.28
CA TYR A 66 4.50 0.24 7.04
C TYR A 66 4.61 1.13 5.79
N TYR A 67 5.71 1.87 5.64
CA TYR A 67 5.93 2.68 4.44
C TYR A 67 6.01 1.81 3.17
N LYS A 68 6.74 0.69 3.21
CA LYS A 68 6.83 -0.23 2.06
C LYS A 68 5.50 -0.88 1.67
N GLU A 69 4.56 -1.01 2.60
CA GLU A 69 3.24 -1.58 2.32
C GLU A 69 2.24 -0.51 1.87
N ASN A 70 2.30 0.70 2.45
CA ASN A 70 1.26 1.71 2.29
C ASN A 70 1.63 2.87 1.35
N CYS A 71 2.91 3.07 1.03
CA CYS A 71 3.37 4.14 0.14
C CYS A 71 3.74 3.58 -1.24
N LEU A 72 3.04 4.00 -2.29
CA LEU A 72 3.23 3.51 -3.65
C LEU A 72 4.70 3.50 -4.08
N LEU A 73 5.44 4.59 -3.87
CA LEU A 73 6.83 4.70 -4.35
C LEU A 73 7.83 3.79 -3.60
N GLU A 74 7.49 3.35 -2.39
CA GLU A 74 8.32 2.47 -1.55
C GLU A 74 7.98 0.99 -1.73
N GLN A 75 6.83 0.68 -2.33
CA GLN A 75 6.39 -0.68 -2.58
C GLN A 75 7.34 -1.41 -3.53
N ALA A 76 7.56 -2.70 -3.25
CA ALA A 76 8.16 -3.60 -4.23
C ALA A 76 7.29 -3.63 -5.49
N PHE A 77 7.93 -3.52 -6.66
CA PHE A 77 7.22 -3.50 -7.92
C PHE A 77 6.72 -4.91 -8.26
N VAL A 78 5.42 -5.06 -8.52
CA VAL A 78 4.78 -6.38 -8.73
C VAL A 78 5.39 -7.16 -9.89
N LYS A 79 5.90 -6.47 -10.93
CA LYS A 79 6.57 -7.13 -12.06
C LYS A 79 8.04 -7.48 -11.79
N ASP A 80 8.68 -6.82 -10.84
CA ASP A 80 10.07 -7.05 -10.46
C ASP A 80 10.29 -6.63 -9.00
N ASP A 81 10.19 -7.61 -8.11
CA ASP A 81 10.26 -7.40 -6.66
C ASP A 81 11.65 -6.97 -6.14
N LYS A 82 12.64 -6.94 -7.03
CA LYS A 82 14.02 -6.49 -6.72
C LYS A 82 14.14 -4.98 -6.61
N GLN A 83 13.16 -4.23 -7.12
CA GLN A 83 13.14 -2.77 -7.08
C GLN A 83 11.81 -2.25 -6.56
N SER A 84 11.83 -1.01 -6.04
CA SER A 84 10.60 -0.33 -5.71
C SER A 84 9.95 0.27 -6.96
N VAL A 85 8.67 0.63 -6.87
CA VAL A 85 7.97 1.37 -7.91
C VAL A 85 8.68 2.70 -8.22
N GLY A 86 9.15 3.41 -7.20
CA GLY A 86 9.95 4.62 -7.37
C GLY A 86 11.26 4.36 -8.10
N GLY A 87 11.92 3.24 -7.80
CA GLY A 87 13.13 2.78 -8.49
C GLY A 87 12.87 2.47 -9.97
N TYR A 88 11.78 1.77 -10.27
CA TYR A 88 11.34 1.46 -11.63
C TYR A 88 11.10 2.73 -12.46
N ILE A 89 10.34 3.69 -11.91
CA ILE A 89 10.07 4.97 -12.56
C ILE A 89 11.37 5.73 -12.81
N ALA A 90 12.26 5.81 -11.83
CA ALA A 90 13.54 6.51 -11.96
C ALA A 90 14.46 5.86 -13.01
N ALA A 91 14.53 4.52 -13.05
CA ALA A 91 15.30 3.78 -14.04
C ALA A 91 14.79 4.06 -15.46
N LYS A 92 13.47 3.96 -15.67
CA LYS A 92 12.82 4.24 -16.96
C LYS A 92 12.95 5.70 -17.38
N ALA A 93 12.81 6.64 -16.45
CA ALA A 93 13.05 8.05 -16.71
C ALA A 93 14.47 8.31 -17.23
N LYS A 94 15.47 7.67 -16.61
CA LYS A 94 16.87 7.77 -17.00
C LYS A 94 17.15 7.16 -18.37
N GLU A 95 16.62 5.96 -18.65
CA GLU A 95 16.71 5.32 -19.97
C GLU A 95 16.15 6.22 -21.07
N MET A 96 15.08 6.94 -20.75
CA MET A 96 14.41 7.85 -21.67
C MET A 96 15.04 9.25 -21.69
N GLY A 97 16.10 9.51 -20.93
CA GLY A 97 16.80 10.81 -20.90
C GLY A 97 15.95 11.95 -20.34
N GLY A 98 15.20 11.70 -19.26
CA GLY A 98 14.35 12.70 -18.61
C GLY A 98 14.12 12.42 -17.13
N LYS A 99 13.15 13.14 -16.56
CA LYS A 99 12.63 12.93 -15.21
C LYS A 99 11.15 12.55 -15.31
N MET A 100 10.72 11.59 -14.51
CA MET A 100 9.32 11.19 -14.38
C MET A 100 8.95 11.21 -12.91
N GLU A 101 7.76 11.73 -12.62
CA GLU A 101 7.22 11.79 -11.28
C GLU A 101 5.74 11.42 -11.35
N VAL A 102 5.28 10.66 -10.35
CA VAL A 102 3.85 10.45 -10.13
C VAL A 102 3.37 11.62 -9.28
N VAL A 103 2.41 12.39 -9.80
CA VAL A 103 1.89 13.58 -9.11
C VAL A 103 0.80 13.20 -8.11
N SER A 104 -0.09 12.29 -8.51
CA SER A 104 -1.22 11.83 -7.71
C SER A 104 -1.80 10.57 -8.34
N PHE A 105 -2.50 9.75 -7.55
CA PHE A 105 -3.31 8.66 -8.07
C PHE A 105 -4.65 8.58 -7.34
N VAL A 106 -5.62 7.94 -7.98
CA VAL A 106 -6.90 7.58 -7.38
C VAL A 106 -7.21 6.14 -7.78
N ARG A 107 -7.57 5.32 -6.81
CA ARG A 107 -8.07 3.96 -7.02
C ARG A 107 -9.53 3.95 -6.60
N LEU A 108 -10.39 3.41 -7.46
CA LEU A 108 -11.80 3.22 -7.17
C LEU A 108 -12.10 1.72 -7.26
N GLU A 109 -12.74 1.18 -6.21
CA GLU A 109 -13.19 -0.20 -6.19
C GLU A 109 -14.72 -0.27 -6.09
N LYS A 110 -15.35 -1.06 -6.98
CA LYS A 110 -16.81 -1.22 -6.96
C LYS A 110 -17.23 -1.92 -5.67
N GLY A 111 -18.06 -1.25 -4.88
CA GLY A 111 -18.57 -1.78 -3.62
C GLY A 111 -17.67 -1.48 -2.42
N GLU A 112 -16.68 -0.61 -2.58
CA GLU A 112 -15.90 -0.09 -1.46
C GLU A 112 -16.81 0.51 -0.38
N GLY A 113 -16.66 0.03 0.86
CA GLY A 113 -17.46 0.46 2.01
C GLY A 113 -18.90 -0.08 2.05
N LEU A 114 -19.32 -0.94 1.12
CA LEU A 114 -20.63 -1.61 1.19
C LEU A 114 -20.52 -2.93 1.95
N GLU A 115 -21.39 -3.11 2.94
CA GLU A 115 -21.55 -4.40 3.61
C GLU A 115 -22.15 -5.39 2.60
N LYS A 116 -21.41 -6.47 2.33
CA LYS A 116 -21.88 -7.53 1.44
C LYS A 116 -23.07 -8.21 2.11
N LYS A 117 -24.25 -8.09 1.50
CA LYS A 117 -25.41 -8.88 1.92
C LYS A 117 -25.08 -10.36 1.80
N GLU A 118 -25.10 -11.07 2.91
CA GLU A 118 -25.11 -12.53 2.93
C GLU A 118 -26.55 -13.01 2.83
N ASP A 119 -27.02 -13.19 1.60
CA ASP A 119 -28.31 -13.83 1.36
C ASP A 119 -28.11 -15.35 1.42
N ASN A 120 -28.56 -15.99 2.51
CA ASN A 120 -28.57 -17.45 2.61
C ASN A 120 -29.76 -18.01 1.82
N PHE A 121 -29.49 -18.41 0.58
CA PHE A 121 -30.48 -18.96 -0.34
C PHE A 121 -31.31 -20.11 0.27
N ALA A 122 -30.73 -20.89 1.20
CA ALA A 122 -31.46 -21.96 1.89
C ALA A 122 -32.56 -21.42 2.82
N ASP A 123 -32.28 -20.32 3.52
CA ASP A 123 -33.25 -19.67 4.43
C ASP A 123 -34.34 -18.94 3.64
N GLU A 124 -33.98 -18.33 2.49
CA GLU A 124 -34.96 -17.73 1.57
C GLU A 124 -35.93 -18.79 1.02
N VAL A 125 -35.42 -19.94 0.55
CA VAL A 125 -36.26 -21.04 0.05
C VAL A 125 -37.15 -21.62 1.15
N ALA A 126 -36.61 -21.82 2.36
CA ALA A 126 -37.39 -22.31 3.49
C ALA A 126 -38.52 -21.34 3.91
N SER A 127 -38.32 -20.02 3.74
CA SER A 127 -39.33 -19.01 4.04
C SER A 127 -40.46 -18.94 3.01
N MET A 128 -40.21 -19.31 1.74
CA MET A 128 -41.21 -19.31 0.66
C MET A 128 -42.08 -20.57 0.62
N MET A 129 -41.68 -21.66 1.29
CA MET A 129 -42.45 -22.91 1.37
C MET A 129 -43.44 -22.96 2.55
N LYS A 130 -43.61 -21.84 3.28
CA LYS A 130 -44.58 -21.68 4.36
C LYS A 130 -45.89 -21.07 3.89
#